data_AF-A0A6A4ZG11-F1
#
_entry.id   AF-A0A6A4ZG11-F1
#
_cell.length_a   1.000
_cell.length_b   1.000
_cell.length_c   1.000
_cell.angle_alpha   90.00
_cell.angle_beta   90.00
_cell.angle_gamma   90.00
#
_symmetry.space_group_name_H-M   'P 1'
#
loop_
_entity.id
_entity.type
_entity.pdbx_description
1 polymer ?
#
loop_
_entity_poly.entity_id
_entity_poly.type
_entity_poly.pdbx_seq_one_letter_code
_entity_poly.pdbx_strand_id
1 'polypeptide(L)'
;MAPATILQRQDTSLEDIIDSCLADSTKERYESGLRQIIKWIHVTGGTHLLKDDGTVDLRVFQYDNFVQFIVWVYQHTPVKVGTMSGYRAALRWYYKLEDVAMPVEYEI
;
A
#
# COMPACT_ATOMS: atom_id res chain seq x y z
N MET A 1 -18.60 -37.12 -27.65
CA MET A 1 -17.43 -36.77 -26.80
C MET A 1 -17.07 -35.33 -27.10
N ALA A 2 -17.38 -34.40 -26.20
CA ALA A 2 -16.95 -33.00 -26.33
C ALA A 2 -15.55 -32.86 -25.70
N PRO A 3 -14.63 -32.09 -26.30
CA PRO A 3 -13.29 -31.93 -25.73
C PRO A 3 -13.39 -31.04 -24.49
N ALA A 4 -12.81 -31.53 -23.39
CA ALA A 4 -12.60 -30.71 -22.20
C ALA A 4 -11.58 -29.63 -22.56
N THR A 5 -12.02 -28.37 -22.57
CA THR A 5 -11.14 -27.21 -22.64
C THR A 5 -10.24 -27.28 -21.42
N ILE A 6 -8.99 -27.68 -21.62
CA ILE A 6 -7.93 -27.58 -20.62
C ILE A 6 -7.81 -26.08 -20.34
N LEU A 7 -8.36 -25.65 -19.20
CA LEU A 7 -8.08 -24.32 -18.65
C LEU A 7 -6.56 -24.31 -18.43
N GLN A 8 -5.81 -23.72 -19.36
CA GLN A 8 -4.44 -23.33 -19.08
C GLN A 8 -4.52 -22.40 -17.88
N ARG A 9 -4.16 -22.93 -16.71
CA ARG A 9 -3.92 -22.15 -15.51
C ARG A 9 -2.77 -21.24 -15.89
N GLN A 10 -3.10 -20.00 -16.27
CA GLN A 10 -2.10 -18.97 -16.52
C GLN A 10 -1.28 -18.81 -15.24
N ASP A 11 0.03 -18.61 -15.37
CA ASP A 11 0.90 -18.13 -14.31
C ASP A 11 0.47 -16.70 -13.93
N THR A 12 -0.69 -16.59 -13.31
CA THR A 12 -1.24 -15.35 -12.80
C THR A 12 -0.62 -15.14 -11.43
N SER A 13 0.20 -14.11 -11.29
CA SER A 13 0.82 -13.77 -10.02
C SER A 13 -0.25 -13.36 -9.01
N LEU A 14 0.02 -13.53 -7.70
CA LEU A 14 -0.94 -13.11 -6.66
C LEU A 14 -1.29 -11.62 -6.80
N GLU A 15 -0.30 -10.82 -7.21
CA GLU A 15 -0.38 -9.41 -7.58
C GLU A 15 -1.36 -9.19 -8.73
N ASP A 16 -1.30 -9.98 -9.79
CA ASP A 16 -2.21 -9.88 -10.95
C ASP A 16 -3.65 -10.22 -10.55
N ILE A 17 -3.85 -11.17 -9.62
CA ILE A 17 -5.17 -11.51 -9.09
C ILE A 17 -5.73 -10.36 -8.24
N ILE A 18 -4.91 -9.78 -7.36
CA ILE A 18 -5.30 -8.63 -6.54
C ILE A 18 -5.61 -7.42 -7.42
N ASP A 19 -4.78 -7.14 -8.42
CA ASP A 19 -4.97 -6.05 -9.37
C ASP A 19 -6.22 -6.23 -10.23
N SER A 20 -6.48 -7.45 -10.72
CA SER A 20 -7.71 -7.75 -11.48
C SER A 20 -9.00 -7.58 -10.66
N CYS A 21 -8.91 -7.62 -9.33
CA CYS A 21 -10.03 -7.43 -8.43
C CYS A 21 -10.31 -5.97 -8.07
N LEU A 22 -9.39 -5.05 -8.37
CA LEU A 22 -9.53 -3.62 -8.07
C LEU A 22 -9.93 -2.84 -9.31
N ALA A 23 -10.84 -1.88 -9.16
CA ALA A 23 -11.05 -0.89 -10.21
C ALA A 23 -9.79 0.01 -10.32
N ASP A 24 -9.40 0.38 -11.54
CA ASP A 24 -8.22 1.22 -11.82
C ASP A 24 -8.16 2.48 -10.95
N SER A 25 -9.30 3.14 -10.76
CA SER A 25 -9.44 4.34 -9.91
C SER A 25 -9.13 4.10 -8.43
N THR A 26 -9.29 2.86 -7.95
CA THR A 26 -8.96 2.47 -6.58
C THR A 26 -7.46 2.21 -6.44
N LYS A 27 -6.85 1.57 -7.44
CA LYS A 27 -5.40 1.37 -7.50
C LYS A 27 -4.65 2.70 -7.55
N GLU A 28 -5.06 3.61 -8.43
CA GLU A 28 -4.49 4.97 -8.51
C GLU A 28 -4.58 5.72 -7.18
N ARG A 29 -5.68 5.53 -6.44
CA ARG A 29 -5.87 6.13 -5.11
C ARG A 29 -4.91 5.56 -4.09
N TYR A 30 -4.68 4.25 -4.08
CA TYR A 30 -3.73 3.62 -3.17
C TYR A 30 -2.28 4.01 -3.51
N GLU A 31 -1.90 4.00 -4.78
CA GLU A 31 -0.58 4.49 -5.23
C GLU A 31 -0.37 5.97 -4.87
N SER A 32 -1.40 6.81 -5.03
CA SER A 32 -1.35 8.20 -4.57
C SER A 32 -1.12 8.30 -3.06
N GLY A 33 -1.78 7.44 -2.28
CA GLY A 33 -1.56 7.31 -0.84
C GLY A 33 -0.12 6.95 -0.48
N LEU A 34 0.45 5.93 -1.12
CA LEU A 34 1.85 5.51 -0.91
C LEU A 34 2.84 6.61 -1.30
N ARG A 35 2.59 7.32 -2.41
CA ARG A 35 3.42 8.47 -2.83
C ARG A 35 3.46 9.58 -1.78
N GLN A 36 2.37 9.83 -1.04
CA GLN A 36 2.37 10.80 0.05
C GLN A 36 3.21 10.34 1.24
N ILE A 37 3.20 9.04 1.55
CA ILE A 37 4.05 8.47 2.60
C ILE A 37 5.52 8.61 2.21
N ILE A 38 5.90 8.26 0.97
CA ILE A 38 7.27 8.40 0.46
C ILE A 38 7.72 9.87 0.49
N LYS A 39 6.84 10.79 0.08
CA LYS A 39 7.13 12.23 0.17
C LYS A 39 7.39 12.67 1.61
N TRP A 40 6.58 12.22 2.56
CA TRP A 40 6.78 12.51 3.98
C TRP A 40 8.12 11.95 4.50
N ILE A 41 8.47 10.73 4.11
CA ILE A 41 9.76 10.11 4.45
C ILE A 41 10.93 10.99 3.96
N HIS A 42 10.87 11.49 2.73
CA HIS A 42 11.90 12.40 2.21
C HIS A 42 11.95 13.74 2.96
N VAL A 43 10.79 14.35 3.26
CA VAL A 43 10.73 15.65 3.96
C VAL A 43 11.26 15.56 5.38
N THR A 44 11.09 14.40 6.04
CA THR A 44 11.54 14.17 7.42
C THR A 44 12.94 13.56 7.51
N GLY A 45 13.58 13.25 6.37
CA GLY A 45 14.91 12.63 6.31
C GLY A 45 14.93 11.14 6.70
N GLY A 46 13.77 10.48 6.75
CA GLY A 46 13.62 9.08 7.14
C GLY A 46 13.99 8.07 6.06
N THR A 47 14.94 8.36 5.15
CA THR A 47 15.18 7.53 3.94
C THR A 47 15.57 6.08 4.23
N HIS A 48 15.98 5.76 5.47
CA HIS A 48 16.17 4.39 5.94
C HIS A 48 14.88 3.56 6.00
N LEU A 49 13.70 4.19 5.86
CA LEU A 49 12.39 3.55 5.79
C LEU A 49 12.00 3.11 4.36
N LEU A 50 12.86 3.38 3.37
CA LEU A 50 12.66 3.02 1.98
C LEU A 50 13.55 1.84 1.59
N LYS A 51 13.11 1.07 0.60
CA LYS A 51 13.95 0.12 -0.12
C LYS A 51 14.90 0.87 -1.06
N ASP A 52 15.87 0.15 -1.63
CA ASP A 52 16.81 0.70 -2.63
C ASP A 52 16.10 1.23 -3.89
N ASP A 53 14.91 0.72 -4.21
CA ASP A 53 14.09 1.18 -5.34
C ASP A 53 13.24 2.44 -5.04
N GLY A 54 13.31 2.96 -3.80
CA GLY A 54 12.57 4.14 -3.36
C GLY A 54 11.13 3.89 -2.92
N THR A 55 10.66 2.64 -2.94
CA THR A 55 9.37 2.25 -2.33
C THR A 55 9.49 2.09 -0.82
N VAL A 56 8.36 2.04 -0.12
CA VAL A 56 8.34 1.86 1.35
C VAL A 56 8.85 0.46 1.68
N ASP A 57 9.85 0.33 2.56
CA ASP A 57 10.27 -0.98 3.04
C ASP A 57 9.39 -1.41 4.23
N LEU A 58 8.44 -2.31 3.96
CA LEU A 58 7.50 -2.85 4.95
C LEU A 58 8.17 -3.60 6.11
N ARG A 59 9.46 -3.96 5.99
CA ARG A 59 10.22 -4.61 7.08
C ARG A 59 10.68 -3.63 8.15
N VAL A 60 10.87 -2.36 7.78
CA VAL A 60 11.35 -1.29 8.68
C VAL A 60 10.28 -0.23 8.94
N PHE A 61 9.34 -0.04 8.01
CA PHE A 61 8.22 0.87 8.18
C PHE A 61 7.17 0.27 9.13
N GLN A 62 7.30 0.58 10.42
CA GLN A 62 6.39 0.14 11.47
C GLN A 62 5.16 1.06 11.65
N TYR A 63 4.18 0.59 12.43
CA TYR A 63 2.95 1.34 12.74
C TYR A 63 3.21 2.72 13.35
N ASP A 64 4.23 2.86 14.20
CA ASP A 64 4.60 4.16 14.78
C ASP A 64 5.00 5.18 13.72
N ASN A 65 5.67 4.77 12.63
CA ASN A 65 5.98 5.66 11.51
C ASN A 65 4.71 6.10 10.79
N PHE A 66 3.73 5.20 10.65
CA PHE A 66 2.43 5.55 10.11
C PHE A 66 1.69 6.56 11.00
N VAL A 67 1.71 6.38 12.32
CA VAL A 67 1.12 7.35 13.25
C VAL A 67 1.82 8.71 13.14
N GLN A 68 3.15 8.75 13.08
CA GLN A 68 3.91 9.99 12.87
C GLN A 68 3.55 10.67 11.55
N PHE A 69 3.39 9.90 10.46
CA PHE A 69 2.91 10.40 9.19
C PHE A 69 1.51 11.02 9.31
N ILE A 70 0.56 10.35 9.96
CA ILE A 70 -0.80 10.87 10.16
C ILE A 70 -0.80 12.17 10.98
N VAL A 71 0.00 12.22 12.05
CA VAL A 71 0.17 13.43 12.87
C VAL A 71 0.75 14.56 12.02
N TRP A 72 1.79 14.29 11.23
CA TRP A 72 2.37 15.28 10.32
C TRP A 72 1.36 15.78 9.29
N VAL A 73 0.61 14.88 8.65
CA VAL A 73 -0.45 15.24 7.70
C VAL A 73 -1.49 16.16 8.34
N TYR A 74 -1.93 15.83 9.55
CA TYR A 74 -2.90 16.64 10.30
C TYR A 74 -2.37 18.06 10.61
N GLN A 75 -1.08 18.17 10.94
CA GLN A 75 -0.45 19.44 11.29
C GLN A 75 -0.11 20.31 10.08
N HIS A 76 0.20 19.70 8.93
CA HIS A 76 0.76 20.40 7.77
C HIS A 76 -0.18 20.51 6.57
N THR A 77 -1.37 19.89 6.62
CA THR A 77 -2.32 19.91 5.49
C THR A 77 -3.77 20.04 5.96
N PRO A 78 -4.66 20.65 5.17
CA PRO A 78 -6.08 20.80 5.52
C PRO A 78 -6.91 19.53 5.18
N VAL A 79 -6.30 18.34 5.15
CA VAL A 79 -6.99 17.13 4.70
C VAL A 79 -8.01 16.63 5.73
N LYS A 80 -9.08 16.01 5.23
CA LYS A 80 -10.15 15.44 6.06
C LYS A 80 -9.72 14.11 6.67
N VAL A 81 -10.31 13.72 7.79
CA VAL A 81 -10.11 12.41 8.44
C VAL A 81 -10.33 11.23 7.48
N GLY A 82 -11.27 11.35 6.52
CA GLY A 82 -11.49 10.32 5.49
C GLY A 82 -10.30 10.09 4.54
N THR A 83 -9.38 11.05 4.42
CA THR A 83 -8.12 10.86 3.68
C THR A 83 -7.14 10.01 4.49
N MET A 84 -7.16 10.11 5.82
CA MET A 84 -6.28 9.36 6.72
C MET A 84 -6.60 7.86 6.72
N SER A 85 -7.89 7.50 6.72
CA SER A 85 -8.31 6.11 6.52
C SER A 85 -7.91 5.57 5.14
N GLY A 86 -7.88 6.44 4.13
CA GLY A 86 -7.36 6.13 2.79
C GLY A 86 -5.89 5.73 2.77
N TYR A 87 -5.03 6.41 3.54
CA TYR A 87 -3.61 6.02 3.65
C TYR A 87 -3.43 4.66 4.31
N ARG A 88 -4.24 4.35 5.33
CA ARG A 88 -4.23 3.03 5.95
C ARG A 88 -4.64 1.95 4.97
N ALA A 89 -5.69 2.18 4.18
CA ALA A 89 -6.12 1.25 3.14
C ALA A 89 -5.04 1.02 2.07
N ALA A 90 -4.32 2.07 1.67
CA ALA A 90 -3.20 1.97 0.74
C ALA A 90 -2.07 1.08 1.28
N LEU A 91 -1.72 1.20 2.56
CA LEU A 91 -0.75 0.30 3.19
C LEU A 91 -1.25 -1.13 3.28
N ARG A 92 -2.52 -1.37 3.64
CA ARG A 92 -3.11 -2.72 3.64
C ARG A 92 -3.04 -3.37 2.27
N TRP A 93 -3.31 -2.61 1.21
CA TRP A 93 -3.15 -3.08 -0.16
C TRP A 93 -1.69 -3.39 -0.47
N TYR A 94 -0.77 -2.53 -0.07
CA TYR A 94 0.66 -2.73 -0.31
C TYR A 94 1.23 -3.96 0.42
N TYR A 95 0.83 -4.22 1.66
CA TYR A 95 1.17 -5.46 2.38
C TYR A 95 0.73 -6.71 1.61
N LYS A 96 -0.48 -6.69 1.03
CA LYS A 96 -0.98 -7.80 0.22
C LYS A 96 -0.23 -7.94 -1.10
N LEU A 97 0.12 -6.82 -1.73
CA LEU A 97 0.86 -6.80 -2.99
C LEU A 97 2.27 -7.37 -2.84
N GLU A 98 2.94 -7.08 -1.72
CA GLU A 98 4.30 -7.56 -1.43
C GLU A 98 4.34 -8.95 -0.78
N ASP A 99 3.17 -9.59 -0.58
CA ASP A 99 3.00 -10.85 0.15
C ASP A 99 3.70 -10.84 1.54
N VAL A 100 3.62 -9.70 2.24
CA VAL A 100 4.18 -9.51 3.58
C VAL A 100 3.09 -9.63 4.64
N ALA A 101 3.38 -10.35 5.72
CA ALA A 101 2.48 -10.46 6.87
C ALA A 101 2.13 -9.06 7.42
N MET A 102 0.85 -8.73 7.36
CA MET A 102 0.36 -7.43 7.81
C MET A 102 0.27 -7.39 9.34
N PRO A 103 0.77 -6.34 10.01
CA PRO A 103 0.60 -6.16 11.44
C PRO A 103 -0.88 -6.00 11.85
N VAL A 104 -1.24 -6.49 13.04
CA VAL A 104 -2.63 -6.48 13.57
C VAL A 104 -3.20 -5.07 13.67
N GLU A 105 -2.33 -4.07 13.87
CA GLU A 105 -2.69 -2.66 13.96
C GLU A 105 -3.26 -2.11 12.65
N TYR A 106 -3.04 -2.79 11.52
CA TYR A 106 -3.63 -2.46 10.22
C TYR A 106 -4.93 -3.23 9.92
N GLU A 107 -5.34 -4.19 10.77
CA GLU A 107 -6.55 -4.99 10.56
C GLU A 107 -7.84 -4.27 10.98
N ILE A 108 -7.76 -3.46 12.05
CA ILE A 108 -8.85 -2.72 12.73
C ILE A 108 -9.67 -1.83 11.79
#